data_AF-A0A422QDX9-F1
#
_entry.id   AF-A0A422QDX9-F1
#
_cell.length_a   1.000
_cell.length_b   1.000
_cell.length_c   1.000
_cell.angle_alpha   90.00
_cell.angle_beta   90.00
_cell.angle_gamma   90.00
#
_symmetry.space_group_name_H-M   'P 1'
#
loop_
_entity.id
_entity.type
_entity.pdbx_description
1 polymer ?
#
loop_
_entity_poly.entity_id
_entity_poly.type
_entity_poly.pdbx_seq_one_letter_code
_entity_poly.pdbx_strand_id
1 'polypeptide(L)'
;YLVARRSVPAVIDEIATALEVAELGKDTGVLSVRLQGAEPRRLTAVLNEIGNVYMEHVRSEKASESTGSMDVLRARLPALRQRVAAAEERYESYRRQHGAADVVEDTRLALGRLSATREQLAQLQRRRAELGVRFGDRHPELMALDRQLDGARQEIAGLEAQAGRLPALATELERRARDLKAETDLYNAVLRRTEELDVDAGDRSSNVRIVDEAVVPMKPAGSRKVIVALSVVLGLFLGIGGAFVLTLRERLRQPIRGDT
;
A
#
# COMPACT_ATOMS: atom_id res chain seq x y z
N TYR A 1 -16.35 59.02 -3.59
CA TYR A 1 -15.89 57.64 -3.35
C TYR A 1 -14.52 57.46 -3.97
N LEU A 2 -13.47 57.36 -3.17
CA LEU A 2 -12.13 57.01 -3.66
C LEU A 2 -12.12 55.49 -3.90
N VAL A 3 -12.25 55.08 -5.15
CA VAL A 3 -12.11 53.67 -5.54
C VAL A 3 -10.62 53.40 -5.69
N ALA A 4 -9.97 52.96 -4.62
CA ALA A 4 -8.57 52.54 -4.67
C ALA A 4 -8.50 51.12 -5.23
N ARG A 5 -7.92 50.95 -6.43
CA ARG A 5 -7.64 49.63 -7.01
C ARG A 5 -6.47 49.00 -6.26
N ARG A 6 -6.74 48.01 -5.41
CA ARG A 6 -5.69 47.19 -4.79
C ARG A 6 -5.13 46.22 -5.84
N SER A 7 -3.80 46.06 -5.87
CA SER A 7 -3.13 45.07 -6.71
C SER A 7 -3.32 43.66 -6.14
N VAL A 8 -3.54 42.67 -6.99
CA VAL A 8 -3.75 41.26 -6.59
C VAL A 8 -2.65 40.72 -5.66
N PRO A 9 -1.35 40.94 -5.92
CA PRO A 9 -0.29 40.44 -5.02
C PRO A 9 -0.36 41.02 -3.61
N ALA A 10 -0.69 42.31 -3.48
CA ALA A 10 -0.81 42.96 -2.17
C ALA A 10 -2.00 42.41 -1.36
N VAL A 11 -3.09 42.02 -2.04
CA VAL A 11 -4.24 41.38 -1.38
C VAL A 11 -3.91 39.96 -0.93
N ILE A 12 -3.14 39.21 -1.73
CA ILE A 12 -2.66 37.87 -1.34
C ILE A 12 -1.78 37.96 -0.09
N ASP A 13 -0.83 38.90 -0.05
CA ASP A 13 0.07 39.10 1.09
C ASP A 13 -0.68 39.55 2.35
N GLU A 14 -1.67 40.46 2.20
CA GLU A 14 -2.57 40.89 3.28
C GLU A 14 -3.36 39.70 3.85
N ILE A 15 -3.94 38.85 2.99
CA ILE A 15 -4.69 37.67 3.43
C ILE A 15 -3.75 36.66 4.07
N ALA A 16 -2.59 36.37 3.47
CA ALA A 16 -1.62 35.41 3.99
C ALA A 16 -1.09 35.81 5.37
N THR A 17 -0.84 37.11 5.59
CA THR A 17 -0.37 37.62 6.89
C THR A 17 -1.48 37.60 7.95
N ALA A 18 -2.74 37.78 7.54
CA ALA A 18 -3.90 37.81 8.44
C ALA A 18 -4.53 36.43 8.70
N LEU A 19 -4.11 35.40 7.95
CA LEU A 19 -4.60 34.02 8.06
C LEU A 19 -3.75 33.24 9.05
N GLU A 20 -4.37 32.75 10.11
CA GLU A 20 -3.75 31.89 11.11
C GLU A 20 -4.33 30.47 11.00
N VAL A 21 -3.46 29.48 10.84
CA VAL A 21 -3.82 28.06 10.84
C VAL A 21 -3.17 27.39 12.05
N ALA A 22 -3.97 26.73 12.88
CA ALA A 22 -3.50 26.03 14.06
C ALA A 22 -4.28 24.73 14.30
N GLU A 23 -3.60 23.67 14.70
CA GLU A 23 -4.25 22.41 15.07
C GLU A 23 -4.99 22.53 16.42
N LEU A 24 -6.21 22.00 16.49
CA LEU A 24 -7.06 22.05 17.67
C LEU A 24 -6.77 20.84 18.58
N GLY A 25 -5.76 20.98 19.44
CA GLY A 25 -5.29 19.89 20.32
C GLY A 25 -4.14 19.09 19.69
N LYS A 26 -3.49 18.22 20.48
CA LYS A 26 -2.41 17.37 19.98
C LYS A 26 -2.98 16.13 19.30
N ASP A 27 -2.54 15.86 18.07
CA ASP A 27 -2.86 14.67 17.28
C ASP A 27 -4.37 14.49 17.01
N THR A 28 -5.12 15.58 16.95
CA THR A 28 -6.56 15.52 16.66
C THR A 28 -6.84 15.54 15.16
N GLY A 29 -5.88 16.03 14.35
CA GLY A 29 -6.05 16.20 12.91
C GLY A 29 -7.08 17.27 12.53
N VAL A 30 -7.56 18.06 13.49
CA VAL A 30 -8.53 19.14 13.25
C VAL A 30 -7.79 20.46 13.12
N LEU A 31 -7.84 21.06 11.93
CA LEU A 31 -7.25 22.36 11.68
C LEU A 31 -8.27 23.47 11.96
N SER A 32 -7.90 24.40 12.84
CA SER A 32 -8.62 25.65 13.04
C SER A 32 -8.01 26.74 12.16
N VAL A 33 -8.84 27.38 11.34
CA VAL A 33 -8.43 28.48 10.45
C VAL A 33 -9.10 29.76 10.92
N ARG A 34 -8.33 30.82 11.12
CA ARG A 34 -8.80 32.13 11.57
C ARG A 34 -8.31 33.21 10.62
N LEU A 35 -9.16 34.21 10.37
CA LEU A 35 -8.83 35.36 9.54
C LEU A 35 -9.20 36.65 10.28
N GLN A 36 -8.22 37.56 10.44
CA GLN A 36 -8.40 38.82 11.17
C GLN A 36 -8.53 40.01 10.21
N GLY A 37 -9.38 41.00 10.53
CA GLY A 37 -9.51 42.21 9.70
C GLY A 37 -10.65 43.14 10.11
N ALA A 38 -10.91 44.15 9.27
CA ALA A 38 -11.82 45.25 9.58
C ALA A 38 -13.31 44.98 9.27
N GLU A 39 -13.63 44.16 8.26
CA GLU A 39 -15.00 43.92 7.79
C GLU A 39 -15.47 42.47 8.04
N PRO A 40 -16.27 42.23 9.11
CA PRO A 40 -16.71 40.88 9.49
C PRO A 40 -17.35 40.07 8.36
N ARG A 41 -18.28 40.67 7.60
CA ARG A 41 -19.00 39.98 6.51
C ARG A 41 -18.06 39.53 5.40
N ARG A 42 -17.09 40.39 5.04
CA ARG A 42 -16.11 40.09 3.99
C ARG A 42 -15.14 39.00 4.43
N LEU A 43 -14.66 39.04 5.68
CA LEU A 43 -13.76 38.03 6.23
C LEU A 43 -14.42 36.65 6.25
N THR A 44 -15.68 36.56 6.70
CA THR A 44 -16.43 35.30 6.69
C THR A 44 -16.58 34.73 5.28
N ALA A 45 -16.97 35.56 4.30
CA ALA A 45 -17.09 35.13 2.91
C ALA A 45 -15.75 34.66 2.32
N VAL A 46 -14.68 35.40 2.57
CA VAL A 46 -13.33 35.04 2.11
C VAL A 46 -12.85 33.74 2.76
N LEU A 47 -13.06 33.56 4.06
CA LEU A 47 -12.63 32.36 4.77
C LEU A 47 -13.37 31.10 4.30
N ASN A 48 -14.68 31.20 4.10
CA ASN A 48 -15.47 30.09 3.52
C ASN A 48 -15.04 29.78 2.08
N GLU A 49 -14.76 30.81 1.28
CA GLU A 49 -14.30 30.63 -0.10
C GLU A 49 -12.91 29.97 -0.15
N ILE A 50 -11.98 30.37 0.72
CA ILE A 50 -10.67 29.70 0.85
C ILE A 50 -10.86 28.22 1.18
N GLY A 51 -11.76 27.90 2.11
CA GLY A 51 -12.11 26.52 2.46
C GLY A 51 -12.64 25.73 1.25
N ASN A 52 -13.58 26.30 0.50
CA ASN A 52 -14.14 25.67 -0.69
C ASN A 52 -13.10 25.44 -1.80
N VAL A 53 -12.27 26.45 -2.08
CA VAL A 53 -11.20 26.36 -3.08
C VAL A 53 -10.17 25.31 -2.67
N TYR A 54 -9.78 25.25 -1.40
CA TYR A 54 -8.86 24.23 -0.89
C TYR A 54 -9.45 22.82 -1.02
N MET A 55 -10.73 22.65 -0.66
CA MET A 55 -11.43 21.38 -0.81
C MET A 55 -11.49 20.91 -2.27
N GLU A 56 -11.76 21.82 -3.19
CA GLU A 56 -11.77 21.52 -4.63
C GLU A 56 -10.37 21.19 -5.14
N HIS A 57 -9.35 21.92 -4.67
CA HIS A 57 -7.95 21.62 -4.99
C HIS A 57 -7.57 20.20 -4.56
N VAL A 58 -7.84 19.82 -3.30
CA VAL A 58 -7.55 18.47 -2.78
C VAL A 58 -8.29 17.39 -3.58
N ARG A 59 -9.55 17.62 -3.96
CA ARG A 59 -10.30 16.70 -4.84
C ARG A 59 -9.65 16.56 -6.20
N SER A 60 -9.28 17.68 -6.83
CA SER A 60 -8.67 17.70 -8.16
C SER A 60 -7.30 17.02 -8.20
N GLU A 61 -6.48 17.24 -7.16
CA GLU A 61 -5.19 16.56 -7.01
C GLU A 61 -5.39 15.06 -6.79
N LYS A 62 -6.32 14.67 -5.92
CA LYS A 62 -6.60 13.26 -5.67
C LYS A 62 -7.10 12.54 -6.91
N ALA A 63 -8.01 13.15 -7.67
CA ALA A 63 -8.51 12.60 -8.92
C ALA A 63 -7.38 12.44 -9.96
N SER A 64 -6.48 13.42 -10.04
CA SER A 64 -5.32 13.38 -10.95
C SER A 64 -4.32 12.29 -10.54
N GLU A 65 -4.03 12.15 -9.25
CA GLU A 65 -3.17 11.09 -8.70
C GLU A 65 -3.75 9.68 -8.96
N SER A 66 -5.04 9.49 -8.69
CA SER A 66 -5.74 8.23 -8.97
C SER A 66 -5.71 7.88 -10.46
N THR A 67 -5.97 8.86 -11.33
CA THR A 67 -5.91 8.67 -12.79
C THR A 67 -4.51 8.28 -13.25
N GLY A 68 -3.46 9.01 -12.80
CA GLY A 68 -2.08 8.69 -13.15
C GLY A 68 -1.64 7.30 -12.65
N SER A 69 -2.01 6.95 -11.42
CA SER A 69 -1.76 5.61 -10.87
C SER A 69 -2.48 4.53 -11.67
N MET A 70 -3.74 4.77 -12.04
CA MET A 70 -4.56 3.87 -12.82
C MET A 70 -3.99 3.64 -14.22
N ASP A 71 -3.51 4.68 -14.90
CA ASP A 71 -2.90 4.57 -16.22
C ASP A 71 -1.62 3.73 -16.20
N VAL A 72 -0.79 3.90 -15.17
CA VAL A 72 0.41 3.06 -14.97
C VAL A 72 0.04 1.59 -14.78
N LEU A 73 -1.02 1.29 -14.02
CA LEU A 73 -1.47 -0.09 -13.83
C LEU A 73 -2.11 -0.67 -15.10
N ARG A 74 -2.96 0.10 -15.81
CA ARG A 74 -3.55 -0.29 -17.10
C ARG A 74 -2.49 -0.60 -18.14
N ALA A 75 -1.43 0.19 -18.21
CA ALA A 75 -0.30 -0.05 -19.12
C ALA A 75 0.46 -1.36 -18.81
N ARG A 76 0.41 -1.86 -17.57
CA ARG A 76 1.07 -3.12 -17.16
C ARG A 76 0.19 -4.36 -17.39
N LEU A 77 -1.14 -4.22 -17.45
CA LEU A 77 -2.06 -5.34 -17.66
C LEU A 77 -1.74 -6.20 -18.90
N PRO A 78 -1.40 -5.64 -20.08
CA PRO A 78 -1.02 -6.44 -21.25
C PRO A 78 0.20 -7.34 -21.00
N ALA A 79 1.22 -6.81 -20.32
CA ALA A 79 2.42 -7.58 -19.98
C ALA A 79 2.11 -8.70 -18.96
N LEU A 80 1.28 -8.42 -17.96
CA LEU A 80 0.82 -9.44 -17.00
C LEU A 80 -0.01 -10.53 -17.69
N ARG A 81 -0.92 -10.14 -18.60
CA ARG A 81 -1.69 -11.10 -19.40
C ARG A 81 -0.78 -11.99 -20.25
N GLN A 82 0.27 -11.44 -20.85
CA GLN A 82 1.27 -12.24 -21.58
C GLN A 82 2.01 -13.21 -20.65
N ARG A 83 2.34 -12.80 -19.42
CA ARG A 83 2.98 -13.68 -18.43
C ARG A 83 2.07 -14.83 -18.01
N VAL A 84 0.78 -14.56 -17.80
CA VAL A 84 -0.24 -15.59 -17.53
C VAL A 84 -0.31 -16.57 -18.70
N ALA A 85 -0.46 -16.07 -19.93
CA ALA A 85 -0.51 -16.92 -21.13
C ALA A 85 0.75 -17.79 -21.29
N ALA A 86 1.93 -17.21 -21.06
CA ALA A 86 3.20 -17.95 -21.10
C ALA A 86 3.34 -18.97 -19.96
N ALA A 87 2.80 -18.69 -18.77
CA ALA A 87 2.77 -19.64 -17.66
C ALA A 87 1.79 -20.80 -17.93
N GLU A 88 0.64 -20.49 -18.51
CA GLU A 88 -0.38 -21.46 -18.93
C GLU A 88 0.18 -22.38 -20.00
N GLU A 89 0.84 -21.84 -21.03
CA GLU A 89 1.49 -22.64 -22.06
C GLU A 89 2.58 -23.57 -21.49
N ARG A 90 3.39 -23.10 -20.54
CA ARG A 90 4.39 -23.93 -19.85
C ARG A 90 3.76 -25.05 -19.04
N TYR A 91 2.66 -24.77 -18.34
CA TYR A 91 1.93 -25.78 -17.58
C TYR A 91 1.28 -26.82 -18.50
N GLU A 92 0.59 -26.35 -19.55
CA GLU A 92 -0.13 -27.19 -20.50
C GLU A 92 0.81 -28.03 -21.37
N SER A 93 1.93 -27.47 -21.84
CA SER A 93 2.93 -28.22 -22.60
C SER A 93 3.55 -29.33 -21.75
N TYR A 94 3.91 -29.05 -20.50
CA TYR A 94 4.44 -30.07 -19.58
C TYR A 94 3.40 -31.15 -19.27
N ARG A 95 2.15 -30.73 -19.01
CA ARG A 95 1.03 -31.66 -18.78
C ARG A 95 0.78 -32.57 -19.98
N ARG A 96 0.77 -32.03 -21.20
CA ARG A 96 0.59 -32.82 -22.44
C ARG A 96 1.76 -33.75 -22.73
N GLN A 97 3.00 -33.28 -22.56
CA GLN A 97 4.20 -34.05 -22.86
C GLN A 97 4.37 -35.26 -21.94
N HIS A 98 3.95 -35.14 -20.67
CA HIS A 98 4.12 -36.17 -19.66
C HIS A 98 2.81 -36.89 -19.28
N GLY A 99 1.72 -36.68 -20.02
CA GLY A 99 0.43 -37.34 -19.77
C GLY A 99 -0.17 -37.02 -18.40
N ALA A 100 0.09 -35.81 -17.88
CA ALA A 100 0.16 -35.59 -16.45
C ALA A 100 -1.20 -35.51 -15.71
N ALA A 101 -2.32 -35.68 -16.42
CA ALA A 101 -3.63 -35.82 -15.79
C ALA A 101 -3.73 -37.08 -14.92
N ASP A 102 -2.94 -38.12 -15.24
CA ASP A 102 -3.01 -39.42 -14.58
C ASP A 102 -1.73 -39.78 -13.80
N VAL A 103 -0.74 -38.89 -13.60
CA VAL A 103 0.55 -39.25 -12.94
C VAL A 103 0.33 -39.96 -11.60
N VAL A 104 -0.63 -39.49 -10.80
CA VAL A 104 -0.93 -40.09 -9.49
C VAL A 104 -1.54 -41.49 -9.63
N GLU A 105 -2.42 -41.67 -10.62
CA GLU A 105 -3.07 -42.96 -10.88
C GLU A 105 -2.11 -43.95 -11.53
N ASP A 106 -1.33 -43.51 -12.51
CA ASP A 106 -0.23 -44.25 -13.13
C ASP A 106 0.80 -44.70 -12.09
N THR A 107 1.09 -43.87 -11.09
CA THR A 107 1.97 -44.25 -9.97
C THR A 107 1.37 -45.36 -9.15
N ARG A 108 0.07 -45.28 -8.80
CA ARG A 108 -0.61 -46.35 -8.06
C ARG A 108 -0.63 -47.66 -8.86
N LEU A 109 -0.95 -47.60 -10.15
CA LEU A 109 -0.99 -48.75 -11.03
C LEU A 109 0.40 -49.40 -11.19
N ALA A 110 1.45 -48.59 -11.36
CA ALA A 110 2.83 -49.08 -11.45
C ALA A 110 3.27 -49.77 -10.16
N LEU A 111 2.98 -49.17 -8.99
CA LEU A 111 3.27 -49.77 -7.68
C LEU A 111 2.49 -51.06 -7.45
N GLY A 112 1.23 -51.12 -7.90
CA GLY A 112 0.41 -52.34 -7.85
C GLY A 112 1.00 -53.47 -8.69
N ARG A 113 1.40 -53.20 -9.95
CA ARG A 113 2.10 -54.17 -10.81
C ARG A 113 3.42 -54.61 -10.21
N LEU A 114 4.19 -53.68 -9.64
CA LEU A 114 5.45 -53.99 -8.97
C LEU A 114 5.25 -54.96 -7.81
N SER A 115 4.22 -54.73 -6.98
CA SER A 115 3.87 -55.64 -5.88
C SER A 115 3.47 -57.02 -6.39
N ALA A 116 2.61 -57.09 -7.41
CA ALA A 116 2.18 -58.37 -8.00
C ALA A 116 3.36 -59.15 -8.62
N THR A 117 4.28 -58.45 -9.31
CA THR A 117 5.46 -59.08 -9.94
C THR A 117 6.46 -59.56 -8.89
N ARG A 118 6.64 -58.82 -7.78
CA ARG A 118 7.45 -59.27 -6.64
C ARG A 118 6.88 -60.53 -5.99
N GLU A 119 5.56 -60.64 -5.90
CA GLU A 119 4.91 -61.85 -5.40
C GLU A 119 5.11 -63.05 -6.34
N GLN A 120 4.98 -62.84 -7.66
CA GLN A 120 5.30 -63.86 -8.66
C GLN A 120 6.76 -64.30 -8.58
N LEU A 121 7.71 -63.36 -8.44
CA LEU A 121 9.12 -63.66 -8.26
C LEU A 121 9.34 -64.55 -7.03
N ALA A 122 8.71 -64.23 -5.89
CA ALA A 122 8.81 -65.04 -4.68
C ALA A 122 8.23 -66.46 -4.88
N GLN A 123 7.12 -66.59 -5.62
CA GLN A 123 6.56 -67.90 -5.98
C GLN A 123 7.51 -68.73 -6.87
N LEU A 124 8.11 -68.10 -7.89
CA LEU A 124 9.10 -68.75 -8.76
C LEU A 124 10.37 -69.16 -7.98
N GLN A 125 10.82 -68.33 -7.05
CA GLN A 125 11.98 -68.63 -6.19
C GLN A 125 11.72 -69.84 -5.30
N ARG A 126 10.51 -69.94 -4.70
CA ARG A 126 10.11 -71.11 -3.91
C ARG A 126 10.08 -72.38 -4.77
N ARG A 127 9.45 -72.33 -5.95
CA ARG A 127 9.44 -73.46 -6.89
C ARG A 127 10.85 -73.90 -7.29
N ARG A 128 11.77 -72.94 -7.49
CA ARG A 128 13.16 -73.24 -7.82
C ARG A 128 13.86 -73.98 -6.69
N ALA A 129 13.68 -73.52 -5.45
CA ALA A 129 14.28 -74.16 -4.29
C ALA A 129 13.74 -75.61 -4.10
N GLU A 130 12.44 -75.82 -4.25
CA GLU A 130 11.81 -77.14 -4.15
C GLU A 130 12.25 -78.13 -5.24
N LEU A 131 12.48 -77.63 -6.45
CA LEU A 131 12.98 -78.44 -7.57
C LEU A 131 14.50 -78.66 -7.48
N GLY A 132 15.26 -77.69 -6.98
CA GLY A 132 16.71 -77.77 -6.83
C GLY A 132 17.18 -78.78 -5.77
N VAL A 133 16.34 -79.08 -4.77
CA VAL A 133 16.60 -80.18 -3.82
C VAL A 133 16.46 -81.55 -4.49
N ARG A 134 15.61 -81.67 -5.53
CA ARG A 134 15.29 -82.93 -6.22
C ARG A 134 16.08 -83.15 -7.50
N PHE A 135 16.44 -82.08 -8.19
CA PHE A 135 17.11 -82.06 -9.48
C PHE A 135 18.39 -81.22 -9.38
N GLY A 136 19.50 -81.68 -9.98
CA GLY A 136 20.74 -80.89 -10.02
C GLY A 136 20.63 -79.66 -10.93
N ASP A 137 21.50 -78.67 -10.72
CA ASP A 137 21.46 -77.33 -11.35
C ASP A 137 21.36 -77.30 -12.88
N ARG A 138 21.70 -78.39 -13.57
CA ARG A 138 21.67 -78.51 -15.05
C ARG A 138 20.41 -79.15 -15.62
N HIS A 139 19.38 -79.38 -14.82
CA HIS A 139 18.12 -79.95 -15.31
C HIS A 139 17.35 -78.95 -16.20
N PRO A 140 16.78 -79.36 -17.35
CA PRO A 140 16.10 -78.46 -18.28
C PRO A 140 14.98 -77.61 -17.65
N GLU A 141 14.24 -78.17 -16.69
CA GLU A 141 13.16 -77.47 -15.99
C GLU A 141 13.67 -76.36 -15.06
N LEU A 142 14.79 -76.57 -14.36
CA LEU A 142 15.40 -75.54 -13.52
C LEU A 142 15.95 -74.39 -14.36
N MET A 143 16.57 -74.70 -15.51
CA MET A 143 17.02 -73.68 -16.46
C MET A 143 15.87 -72.84 -17.01
N ALA A 144 14.72 -73.45 -17.29
CA ALA A 144 13.54 -72.70 -17.74
C ALA A 144 13.02 -71.75 -16.64
N LEU A 145 13.01 -72.23 -15.38
CA LEU A 145 12.60 -71.44 -14.23
C LEU A 145 13.56 -70.28 -13.93
N ASP A 146 14.87 -70.51 -14.12
CA ASP A 146 15.90 -69.46 -13.99
C ASP A 146 15.71 -68.34 -15.00
N ARG A 147 15.37 -68.66 -16.25
CA ARG A 147 15.02 -67.63 -17.23
C ARG A 147 13.78 -66.85 -16.83
N GLN A 148 12.76 -67.50 -16.23
CA GLN A 148 11.57 -66.80 -15.74
C GLN A 148 11.89 -65.88 -14.56
N LEU A 149 12.75 -66.31 -13.63
CA LEU A 149 13.23 -65.48 -12.53
C LEU A 149 13.98 -64.25 -13.03
N ASP A 150 14.86 -64.42 -14.01
CA ASP A 150 15.63 -63.31 -14.57
C ASP A 150 14.73 -62.34 -15.33
N GLY A 151 13.73 -62.85 -16.08
CA GLY A 151 12.70 -62.01 -16.70
C GLY A 151 11.91 -61.19 -15.69
N ALA A 152 11.42 -61.83 -14.61
CA ALA A 152 10.68 -61.15 -13.54
C ALA A 152 11.55 -60.11 -12.80
N ARG A 153 12.84 -60.38 -12.59
CA ARG A 153 13.79 -59.40 -12.01
C ARG A 153 13.99 -58.19 -12.92
N GLN A 154 14.13 -58.42 -14.22
CA GLN A 154 14.26 -57.33 -15.20
C GLN A 154 12.98 -56.47 -15.25
N GLU A 155 11.82 -57.09 -15.20
CA GLU A 155 10.53 -56.39 -15.17
C GLU A 155 10.38 -55.54 -13.90
N ILE A 156 10.73 -56.10 -12.73
CA ILE A 156 10.78 -55.37 -11.45
C ILE A 156 11.71 -54.15 -11.55
N ALA A 157 12.92 -54.32 -12.07
CA ALA A 157 13.87 -53.22 -12.21
C ALA A 157 13.34 -52.11 -13.15
N GLY A 158 12.64 -52.49 -14.22
CA GLY A 158 11.98 -51.56 -15.12
C GLY A 158 10.85 -50.79 -14.44
N LEU A 159 9.98 -51.49 -13.71
CA LEU A 159 8.87 -50.89 -12.95
C LEU A 159 9.37 -49.98 -11.83
N GLU A 160 10.44 -50.34 -11.13
CA GLU A 160 11.08 -49.49 -10.10
C GLU A 160 11.65 -48.21 -10.71
N ALA A 161 12.35 -48.30 -11.85
CA ALA A 161 12.87 -47.14 -12.55
C ALA A 161 11.76 -46.20 -13.05
N GLN A 162 10.63 -46.77 -13.50
CA GLN A 162 9.46 -45.99 -13.90
C GLN A 162 8.82 -45.31 -12.69
N ALA A 163 8.52 -46.07 -11.63
CA ALA A 163 7.92 -45.56 -10.41
C ALA A 163 8.77 -44.47 -9.73
N GLY A 164 10.10 -44.58 -9.79
CA GLY A 164 11.02 -43.59 -9.23
C GLY A 164 11.01 -42.23 -9.94
N ARG A 165 10.58 -42.16 -11.21
CA ARG A 165 10.52 -40.90 -11.98
C ARG A 165 9.22 -40.12 -11.76
N LEU A 166 8.14 -40.80 -11.38
CA LEU A 166 6.81 -40.19 -11.26
C LEU A 166 6.72 -39.08 -10.18
N PRO A 167 7.34 -39.20 -8.99
CA PRO A 167 7.32 -38.13 -7.99
C PRO A 167 7.96 -36.83 -8.47
N ALA A 168 9.06 -36.93 -9.24
CA ALA A 168 9.73 -35.76 -9.81
C ALA A 168 8.82 -35.07 -10.85
N LEU A 169 8.13 -35.85 -11.68
CA LEU A 169 7.16 -35.32 -12.64
C LEU A 169 5.99 -34.61 -11.94
N ALA A 170 5.44 -35.22 -10.88
CA ALA A 170 4.35 -34.64 -10.10
C ALA A 170 4.76 -33.32 -9.42
N THR A 171 5.94 -33.30 -8.77
CA THR A 171 6.46 -32.10 -8.09
C THR A 171 6.66 -30.95 -9.08
N GLU A 172 7.24 -31.24 -10.25
CA GLU A 172 7.46 -30.22 -11.28
C GLU A 172 6.12 -29.73 -11.86
N LEU A 173 5.14 -30.61 -12.08
CA LEU A 173 3.80 -30.21 -12.52
C LEU A 173 3.12 -29.28 -11.50
N GLU A 174 3.16 -29.63 -10.21
CA GLU A 174 2.63 -28.78 -9.14
C GLU A 174 3.36 -27.44 -9.05
N ARG A 175 4.68 -27.44 -9.25
CA ARG A 175 5.46 -26.21 -9.30
C ARG A 175 4.99 -25.31 -10.44
N ARG A 176 4.78 -25.85 -11.65
CA ARG A 176 4.23 -25.09 -12.79
C ARG A 176 2.82 -24.61 -12.54
N ALA A 177 1.98 -25.41 -11.89
CA ALA A 177 0.63 -25.01 -11.50
C ALA A 177 0.66 -23.84 -10.50
N ARG A 178 1.56 -23.87 -9.52
CA ARG A 178 1.77 -22.75 -8.58
C ARG A 178 2.30 -21.49 -9.28
N ASP A 179 3.22 -21.64 -10.23
CA ASP A 179 3.72 -20.52 -11.03
C ASP A 179 2.57 -19.85 -11.83
N LEU A 180 1.73 -20.65 -12.52
CA LEU A 180 0.55 -20.17 -13.23
C LEU A 180 -0.43 -19.46 -12.27
N LYS A 181 -0.68 -20.05 -11.11
CA LYS A 181 -1.53 -19.45 -10.09
C LYS A 181 -0.99 -18.11 -9.61
N ALA A 182 0.31 -18.01 -9.32
CA ALA A 182 0.93 -16.77 -8.86
C ALA A 182 0.83 -15.64 -9.90
N GLU A 183 1.09 -15.94 -11.17
CA GLU A 183 0.95 -14.95 -12.27
C GLU A 183 -0.52 -14.53 -12.45
N THR A 184 -1.46 -15.48 -12.33
CA THR A 184 -2.91 -15.21 -12.40
C THR A 184 -3.39 -14.35 -11.22
N ASP A 185 -2.94 -14.67 -10.01
CA ASP A 185 -3.30 -13.93 -8.80
C ASP A 185 -2.74 -12.50 -8.87
N LEU A 186 -1.52 -12.32 -9.39
CA LEU A 186 -0.92 -10.99 -9.62
C LEU A 186 -1.71 -10.19 -10.66
N TYR A 187 -2.06 -10.80 -11.80
CA TYR A 187 -2.91 -10.17 -12.82
C TYR A 187 -4.24 -9.71 -12.22
N ASN A 188 -4.93 -10.58 -11.49
CA ASN A 188 -6.21 -10.27 -10.85
C ASN A 188 -6.08 -9.24 -9.73
N ALA A 189 -4.96 -9.20 -9.02
CA ALA A 189 -4.69 -8.17 -8.01
C ALA A 189 -4.52 -6.79 -8.65
N VAL A 190 -3.75 -6.70 -9.74
CA VAL A 190 -3.56 -5.45 -10.48
C VAL A 190 -4.85 -5.01 -11.16
N LEU A 191 -5.62 -5.95 -11.74
CA LEU A 191 -6.92 -5.66 -12.34
C LEU A 191 -7.88 -5.08 -11.29
N ARG A 192 -8.06 -5.76 -10.16
CA ARG A 192 -8.90 -5.27 -9.07
C ARG A 192 -8.44 -3.91 -8.56
N ARG A 193 -7.14 -3.70 -8.38
CA ARG A 193 -6.61 -2.40 -7.95
C ARG A 193 -6.90 -1.29 -8.97
N THR A 194 -6.90 -1.63 -10.25
CA THR A 194 -7.25 -0.70 -11.33
C THR A 194 -8.75 -0.36 -11.28
N GLU A 195 -9.61 -1.35 -11.07
CA GLU A 195 -11.06 -1.16 -10.93
C GLU A 195 -11.40 -0.34 -9.67
N GLU A 196 -10.74 -0.60 -8.55
CA GLU A 196 -10.86 0.20 -7.32
C GLU A 196 -10.53 1.68 -7.59
N LEU A 197 -9.40 1.97 -8.26
CA LEU A 197 -9.01 3.34 -8.59
C LEU A 197 -9.99 4.02 -9.57
N ASP A 198 -10.63 3.26 -10.46
CA ASP A 198 -11.64 3.77 -11.38
C ASP A 198 -12.92 4.17 -10.63
N VAL A 199 -13.33 3.38 -9.63
CA VAL A 199 -14.44 3.69 -8.73
C VAL A 199 -14.09 4.88 -7.83
N ASP A 200 -12.90 4.91 -7.24
CA ASP A 200 -12.42 6.00 -6.37
C ASP A 200 -12.28 7.33 -7.13
N ALA A 201 -11.85 7.29 -8.40
CA ALA A 201 -11.81 8.48 -9.25
C ALA A 201 -13.23 9.01 -9.57
N GLY A 202 -14.24 8.14 -9.58
CA GLY A 202 -15.65 8.50 -9.68
C GLY A 202 -16.25 9.02 -8.36
N ASP A 203 -15.71 8.59 -7.22
CA ASP A 203 -16.13 9.07 -5.89
C ASP A 203 -15.54 10.46 -5.60
N ARG A 204 -16.40 11.45 -5.37
CA ARG A 204 -16.00 12.84 -5.09
C ARG A 204 -15.63 13.08 -3.62
N SER A 205 -15.57 12.01 -2.83
CA SER A 205 -15.17 12.05 -1.43
C SER A 205 -13.71 12.52 -1.29
N SER A 206 -13.48 13.54 -0.47
CA SER A 206 -12.15 14.09 -0.18
C SER A 206 -11.70 13.63 1.21
N ASN A 207 -10.39 13.39 1.37
CA ASN A 207 -9.79 13.08 2.68
C ASN A 207 -9.81 14.27 3.66
N VAL A 208 -10.18 15.46 3.19
CA VAL A 208 -10.41 16.65 4.02
C VAL A 208 -11.90 16.96 4.02
N ARG A 209 -12.43 17.43 5.15
CA ARG A 209 -13.83 17.87 5.27
C ARG A 209 -13.91 19.10 6.15
N ILE A 210 -14.73 20.08 5.72
CA ILE A 210 -15.10 21.22 6.54
C ILE A 210 -16.02 20.72 7.67
N VAL A 211 -15.58 20.87 8.92
CA VAL A 211 -16.34 20.45 10.11
C VAL A 211 -17.33 21.54 10.52
N ASP A 212 -16.90 22.79 10.49
CA ASP A 212 -17.70 23.97 10.81
C ASP A 212 -17.34 25.11 9.85
N GLU A 213 -18.35 25.82 9.36
CA GLU A 213 -18.18 26.94 8.45
C GLU A 213 -17.94 28.24 9.24
N ALA A 214 -17.25 29.20 8.61
CA ALA A 214 -17.07 30.50 9.22
C ALA A 214 -18.43 31.23 9.32
N VAL A 215 -18.69 31.81 10.49
CA VAL A 215 -19.87 32.65 10.76
C VAL A 215 -19.46 34.10 10.99
N VAL A 216 -20.37 35.06 10.76
CA VAL A 216 -20.09 36.48 10.95
C VAL A 216 -19.97 36.79 12.46
N PRO A 217 -18.82 37.28 12.94
CA PRO A 217 -18.62 37.50 14.37
C PRO A 217 -19.48 38.66 14.88
N MET A 218 -20.20 38.43 15.99
CA MET A 218 -21.04 39.44 16.65
C MET A 218 -20.26 40.41 17.55
N LYS A 219 -19.02 40.05 17.94
CA LYS A 219 -18.15 40.87 18.80
C LYS A 219 -16.76 40.98 18.16
N PRO A 220 -16.10 42.15 18.23
CA PRO A 220 -14.73 42.29 17.74
C PRO A 220 -13.76 41.48 18.59
N ALA A 221 -12.75 40.86 17.96
CA ALA A 221 -11.75 40.03 18.64
C ALA A 221 -10.84 40.82 19.60
N GLY A 222 -10.53 42.08 19.27
CA GLY A 222 -9.68 42.95 20.09
C GLY A 222 -10.40 43.59 21.28
N SER A 223 -9.78 43.52 22.47
CA SER A 223 -10.29 44.20 23.66
C SER A 223 -9.95 45.68 23.64
N ARG A 224 -10.90 46.52 23.21
CA ARG A 224 -10.77 47.99 23.27
C ARG A 224 -10.38 48.49 24.67
N LYS A 225 -10.79 47.77 25.72
CA LYS A 225 -10.49 48.11 27.11
C LYS A 225 -8.99 48.01 27.43
N VAL A 226 -8.29 47.02 26.87
CA VAL A 226 -6.85 46.84 27.08
C VAL A 226 -6.06 47.97 26.42
N ILE A 227 -6.43 48.34 25.20
CA ILE A 227 -5.78 49.45 24.47
C ILE A 227 -5.97 50.77 25.23
N VAL A 228 -7.18 51.04 25.72
CA VAL A 228 -7.47 52.24 26.52
C VAL A 228 -6.70 52.23 27.84
N ALA A 229 -6.67 51.09 28.56
CA ALA A 229 -5.92 50.99 29.81
C ALA A 229 -4.42 51.23 29.61
N LEU A 230 -3.82 50.63 28.58
CA LEU A 230 -2.42 50.83 28.25
C LEU A 230 -2.12 52.29 27.85
N SER A 231 -3.04 52.91 27.10
CA SER A 231 -2.91 54.32 26.71
C SER A 231 -2.95 55.26 27.92
N VAL A 232 -3.83 54.99 28.89
CA VAL A 232 -3.91 55.76 30.15
C VAL A 232 -2.63 55.61 30.97
N VAL A 233 -2.13 54.38 31.13
CA VAL A 233 -0.88 54.11 31.85
C VAL A 233 0.29 54.82 31.18
N LEU A 234 0.41 54.70 29.87
CA LEU A 234 1.49 55.34 29.10
C LEU A 234 1.40 56.87 29.19
N GLY A 235 0.19 57.43 29.12
CA GLY A 235 -0.06 58.86 29.28
C GLY A 235 0.32 59.37 30.68
N LEU A 236 0.00 58.60 31.72
CA LEU A 236 0.39 58.93 33.11
C LEU A 236 1.91 58.93 33.27
N PHE A 237 2.59 57.91 32.74
CA PHE A 237 4.06 57.81 32.78
C PHE A 237 4.73 58.98 32.06
N LEU A 238 4.27 59.32 30.85
CA LEU A 238 4.79 60.45 30.09
C LEU A 238 4.51 61.80 30.80
N GLY A 239 3.34 61.94 31.45
CA GLY A 239 3.00 63.13 32.22
C GLY A 239 3.89 63.33 33.45
N ILE A 240 4.09 62.27 34.25
CA ILE A 240 4.97 62.31 35.42
C ILE A 240 6.43 62.54 35.00
N GLY A 241 6.90 61.84 33.96
CA GLY A 241 8.25 62.03 33.43
C GLY A 241 8.48 63.44 32.90
N GLY A 242 7.52 64.01 32.17
CA GLY A 242 7.58 65.39 31.70
C GLY A 242 7.64 66.41 32.84
N ALA A 243 6.80 66.23 33.87
CA ALA A 243 6.82 67.09 35.07
C ALA A 243 8.16 66.99 35.83
N PHE A 244 8.75 65.80 35.91
CA PHE A 244 10.05 65.60 36.53
C PHE A 244 11.17 66.32 35.76
N VAL A 245 11.18 66.24 34.42
CA VAL A 245 12.16 66.94 33.57
C VAL A 245 12.03 68.46 33.71
N LEU A 246 10.80 68.99 33.72
CA LEU A 246 10.57 70.42 33.92
C LEU A 246 11.07 70.87 35.30
N THR A 247 10.73 70.14 36.36
CA THR A 247 11.16 70.44 37.73
C THR A 247 12.69 70.34 37.88
N LEU A 248 13.33 69.35 37.22
CA LEU A 248 14.78 69.21 37.23
C LEU A 248 15.46 70.34 36.47
N ARG A 249 14.88 70.80 35.36
CA ARG A 249 15.36 71.96 34.60
C ARG A 249 15.27 73.25 35.42
N GLU A 250 14.22 73.41 36.22
CA GLU A 250 14.09 74.55 37.14
C GLU A 250 15.12 74.50 38.27
N ARG A 251 15.38 73.32 38.85
CA ARG A 251 16.41 73.16 39.89
C ARG A 251 17.83 73.37 39.37
N LEU A 252 18.14 72.98 38.14
CA LEU A 252 19.44 73.23 37.51
C LEU A 252 19.67 74.70 37.12
N ARG A 253 18.63 75.55 37.16
CA ARG A 253 18.72 77.00 36.89
C ARG A 253 18.88 77.87 38.14
N GLN A 254 18.80 77.31 39.35
CA GLN A 254 19.10 78.06 40.57
C GLN A 254 20.60 77.93 40.92
N PRO A 255 21.38 79.04 40.93
CA PRO A 255 22.78 78.98 41.34
C PRO A 255 22.90 78.77 42.85
N ILE A 256 23.89 77.98 43.25
CA ILE A 256 24.25 77.70 44.64
C ILE A 256 24.62 79.03 45.31
N ARG A 257 23.75 79.53 46.21
CA ARG A 257 24.11 80.59 47.13
C ARG A 257 24.78 79.92 48.33
N GLY A 258 26.12 79.92 48.32
CA GLY A 258 26.90 79.54 49.48
C GLY A 258 26.67 80.58 50.58
N ASP A 259 26.36 80.10 51.78
CA ASP A 259 26.59 80.85 53.01
C ASP A 259 27.76 80.19 53.74
N THR A 260 28.73 81.03 54.08
CA THR A 260 29.88 80.79 54.97
C THR A 260 29.46 80.48 56.40
#